data_AF-A0A6G0XEI4-F1
#
_entry.id   AF-A0A6G0XEI4-F1
#
_cell.length_a   1.000
_cell.length_b   1.000
_cell.length_c   1.000
_cell.angle_alpha   90.00
_cell.angle_beta   90.00
_cell.angle_gamma   90.00
#
_symmetry.space_group_name_H-M   'P 1'
#
loop_
_entity.id
_entity.type
_entity.pdbx_description
1 polymer ?
#
loop_
_entity_poly.entity_id
_entity_poly.type
_entity_poly.pdbx_seq_one_letter_code
_entity_poly.pdbx_strand_id
1 'polypeptide(L)' 'MDSKKPYIKPDTFSGSTSENIDSFLKKYDRAAKINGWKTKDKAQYIVAFLEGPALTFYENSQHNNIDIPKWEKLEKTFRT' A
#
# COMPACT_ATOMS: atom_id res chain seq x y z
N MET A 1 -10.24 -24.42 -18.60
CA MET A 1 -9.07 -24.35 -17.70
C MET A 1 -8.85 -22.89 -17.35
N ASP A 2 -9.26 -22.49 -16.15
CA ASP A 2 -9.00 -21.15 -15.62
C ASP A 2 -7.50 -21.02 -15.40
N SER A 3 -6.83 -20.33 -16.33
CA SER A 3 -5.43 -19.95 -16.18
C SER A 3 -5.36 -18.95 -15.04
N LYS A 4 -5.13 -19.44 -13.81
CA LYS A 4 -5.00 -18.61 -12.61
C LYS A 4 -3.84 -17.65 -12.86
N LYS A 5 -4.15 -16.36 -13.01
CA LYS A 5 -3.13 -15.32 -13.23
C LYS A 5 -2.07 -15.42 -12.11
N PRO A 6 -0.78 -15.26 -12.43
CA PRO A 6 0.25 -15.24 -11.40
C PRO A 6 -0.04 -14.10 -10.41
N TYR A 7 0.02 -14.42 -9.12
CA TYR A 7 -0.07 -13.42 -8.06
C TYR A 7 1.31 -12.81 -7.82
N ILE A 8 1.43 -11.49 -7.93
CA ILE A 8 2.65 -10.76 -7.62
C ILE A 8 2.50 -10.15 -6.24
N LYS A 9 3.28 -10.63 -5.28
CA LYS A 9 3.35 -10.04 -3.94
C LYS A 9 4.17 -8.73 -4.02
N PRO A 10 3.62 -7.58 -3.60
CA PRO A 10 4.41 -6.36 -3.39
C PRO A 10 5.51 -6.54 -2.34
N ASP A 11 6.57 -5.74 -2.44
CA ASP A 11 7.55 -5.57 -1.37
C ASP A 11 6.89 -4.92 -0.13
N THR A 12 7.51 -5.06 1.04
CA THR A 12 7.09 -4.34 2.26
C THR A 12 7.81 -2.99 2.39
N PHE A 13 7.28 -2.11 3.21
CA PHE A 13 7.88 -0.82 3.54
C PHE A 13 7.83 -0.58 5.05
N SER A 14 9.00 -0.42 5.67
CA SER A 14 9.09 -0.20 7.12
C SER A 14 9.08 1.28 7.50
N GLY A 15 9.44 2.17 6.58
CA GLY A 15 9.67 3.58 6.86
C GLY A 15 11.10 3.89 7.34
N SER A 16 12.06 3.01 7.07
CA SER A 16 13.47 3.24 7.36
C SER A 16 14.04 4.35 6.46
N THR A 17 15.04 5.09 6.95
CA THR A 17 15.73 6.15 6.18
C THR A 17 16.48 5.62 4.96
N SER A 18 16.79 4.32 4.93
CA SER A 18 17.40 3.64 3.78
C SER A 18 16.39 3.25 2.70
N GLU A 19 15.09 3.30 3.00
CA GLU A 19 14.01 2.97 2.07
C GLU A 19 13.51 4.22 1.34
N ASN A 20 13.03 4.03 0.11
CA ASN A 20 12.45 5.12 -0.68
C ASN A 20 10.97 4.86 -0.92
N ILE A 21 10.12 5.73 -0.38
CA ILE A 21 8.67 5.59 -0.45
C ILE A 21 8.14 5.58 -1.89
N ASP A 22 8.72 6.40 -2.78
CA ASP A 22 8.29 6.48 -4.18
C ASP A 22 8.53 5.16 -4.92
N SER A 23 9.67 4.51 -4.61
CA SER A 23 10.03 3.22 -5.15
C SER A 23 9.08 2.13 -4.67
N PHE A 24 8.73 2.14 -3.37
CA PHE A 24 7.72 1.24 -2.82
C PHE A 24 6.35 1.44 -3.50
N LEU A 25 5.84 2.66 -3.56
CA LEU A 25 4.53 2.97 -4.17
C LEU A 25 4.48 2.56 -5.65
N LYS A 26 5.58 2.77 -6.40
CA LYS A 26 5.69 2.36 -7.80
C LYS A 26 5.67 0.84 -7.97
N LYS A 27 6.35 0.10 -7.10
CA LYS A 27 6.34 -1.37 -7.12
C LYS A 27 4.98 -1.92 -6.70
N TYR A 28 4.37 -1.33 -5.68
CA TYR A 28 3.02 -1.65 -5.22
C TYR A 28 1.99 -1.45 -6.33
N ASP A 29 2.04 -0.33 -7.05
CA ASP A 29 1.14 -0.05 -8.17
C ASP A 29 1.30 -1.07 -9.33
N ARG A 30 2.54 -1.47 -9.63
CA ARG A 30 2.79 -2.52 -10.63
C ARG A 30 2.18 -3.86 -10.22
N ALA A 31 2.38 -4.27 -8.96
CA ALA A 31 1.79 -5.50 -8.43
C ALA A 31 0.26 -5.42 -8.45
N ALA A 32 -0.31 -4.30 -8.02
CA ALA A 32 -1.75 -4.03 -8.07
C ALA A 32 -2.33 -4.18 -9.49
N LYS A 33 -1.64 -3.62 -10.49
CA LYS A 33 -2.04 -3.72 -11.90
C LYS A 33 -2.02 -5.16 -12.41
N ILE A 34 -1.00 -5.94 -12.08
CA ILE A 34 -0.89 -7.35 -12.49
C ILE A 34 -1.96 -8.20 -11.79
N ASN A 35 -2.19 -7.95 -10.50
CA ASN A 35 -3.16 -8.66 -9.68
C ASN A 35 -4.62 -8.24 -9.96
N GLY A 36 -4.83 -7.19 -10.75
CA GLY A 36 -6.17 -6.68 -11.08
C GLY A 36 -6.86 -5.92 -9.95
N TRP A 37 -6.09 -5.35 -9.01
CA TRP A 37 -6.61 -4.55 -7.91
C TRP A 37 -7.13 -3.21 -8.40
N LYS A 38 -8.36 -2.89 -8.02
CA LYS A 38 -8.96 -1.57 -8.23
C LYS A 38 -8.44 -0.58 -7.21
N THR A 39 -8.73 0.71 -7.41
CA THR A 39 -8.29 1.78 -6.49
C THR A 39 -8.72 1.55 -5.03
N LYS A 40 -9.91 0.99 -4.81
CA LYS A 40 -10.39 0.63 -3.46
C LYS A 40 -9.55 -0.50 -2.85
N ASP A 41 -9.27 -1.54 -3.64
CA ASP A 41 -8.45 -2.67 -3.22
C ASP A 41 -7.04 -2.21 -2.86
N LYS A 42 -6.46 -1.32 -3.68
CA LYS A 42 -5.16 -0.70 -3.40
C LYS A 42 -5.14 0.02 -2.04
N ALA A 43 -6.16 0.82 -1.75
CA ALA A 43 -6.25 1.54 -0.48
C ALA A 43 -6.46 0.59 0.71
N GLN A 44 -7.19 -0.50 0.52
CA GLN A 44 -7.42 -1.49 1.57
C GLN A 44 -6.19 -2.37 1.85
N TYR A 45 -5.44 -2.75 0.81
CA TYR A 45 -4.38 -3.74 0.94
C TYR A 45 -3.02 -3.15 1.29
N ILE A 46 -2.80 -1.84 1.11
CA ILE A 46 -1.48 -1.24 1.33
C ILE A 46 -0.96 -1.46 2.76
N VAL A 47 -1.86 -1.45 3.75
CA VAL A 47 -1.52 -1.68 5.17
C VAL A 47 -0.88 -3.04 5.41
N ALA A 48 -1.23 -4.07 4.62
CA ALA A 48 -0.66 -5.41 4.73
C ALA A 48 0.80 -5.49 4.23
N PHE A 49 1.29 -4.41 3.60
CA PHE A 49 2.67 -4.28 3.13
C PHE A 49 3.41 -3.15 3.86
N LEU A 50 2.84 -2.61 4.92
CA LEU A 50 3.52 -1.71 5.84
C LEU A 50 4.00 -2.49 7.05
N GLU A 51 5.19 -2.17 7.51
CA GLU A 51 5.79 -2.76 8.71
C GLU A 51 6.39 -1.65 9.58
N GLY A 52 6.76 -1.98 10.82
CA GLY A 52 7.49 -1.07 11.70
C GLY A 52 6.86 0.34 11.83
N PRO A 53 7.68 1.41 11.82
CA PRO A 53 7.20 2.79 11.96
C PRO A 53 6.14 3.21 10.94
N ALA A 54 6.21 2.73 9.69
CA ALA A 54 5.23 3.07 8.66
C ALA A 54 3.83 2.50 8.99
N LEU A 55 3.77 1.27 9.49
CA LEU A 55 2.50 0.68 9.95
C LEU A 55 1.94 1.43 11.14
N THR A 56 2.76 1.71 12.16
CA THR A 56 2.35 2.48 13.34
C THR A 56 1.82 3.87 12.96
N PHE A 57 2.49 4.55 12.03
CA PHE A 57 2.03 5.84 11.52
C PHE A 57 0.67 5.74 10.82
N TYR A 58 0.48 4.72 9.97
CA TYR A 58 -0.79 4.48 9.29
C TYR A 58 -1.91 4.23 10.31
N GLU A 59 -1.72 3.32 11.26
CA GLU A 59 -2.71 2.99 12.29
C GLU A 59 -3.09 4.21 13.13
N ASN A 60 -2.10 5.02 13.55
CA ASN A 60 -2.35 6.25 14.29
C ASN A 60 -3.14 7.28 13.45
N SER A 61 -2.85 7.39 12.14
CA SER A 61 -3.59 8.28 11.23
C SER A 61 -5.04 7.84 11.01
N GLN A 62 -5.31 6.53 11.17
CA GLN A 62 -6.62 5.91 10.97
C GLN A 62 -7.38 5.68 12.28
N HIS A 63 -6.78 5.95 13.44
CA HIS A 63 -7.36 5.63 14.75
C HIS A 63 -8.79 6.16 14.95
N ASN A 64 -9.16 7.26 14.30
CA ASN A 64 -10.51 7.85 14.34
C ASN A 64 -11.28 7.79 13.00
N ASN A 65 -10.72 7.15 11.97
CA ASN A 65 -11.37 7.02 10.66
C ASN A 65 -12.08 5.66 10.54
N ILE A 66 -13.40 5.69 10.41
CA ILE A 66 -14.22 4.49 10.18
C ILE A 66 -14.12 4.03 8.72
N ASP A 67 -13.81 4.96 7.80
CA ASP A 67 -13.75 4.70 6.36
C ASP A 67 -12.33 4.48 5.83
N ILE A 68 -12.21 3.57 4.86
CA ILE A 68 -10.99 3.38 4.06
C ILE A 68 -10.69 4.70 3.33
N PRO A 69 -9.52 5.31 3.52
CA PRO A 69 -9.19 6.55 2.84
C PRO A 69 -9.12 6.37 1.32
N LYS A 70 -9.44 7.43 0.58
CA LYS A 70 -9.16 7.47 -0.86
C LYS A 70 -7.65 7.28 -1.10
N TRP A 71 -7.31 6.48 -2.09
CA TRP A 71 -5.93 6.19 -2.47
C TRP A 71 -5.06 7.46 -2.62
N GLU A 72 -5.58 8.50 -3.27
CA GLU A 72 -4.86 9.76 -3.48
C GLU A 72 -4.47 10.44 -2.16
N LYS A 73 -5.33 10.37 -1.14
CA LYS A 73 -5.05 10.91 0.19
C LYS A 73 -3.91 10.11 0.84
N LEU A 74 -3.97 8.79 0.78
CA LEU A 74 -2.93 7.91 1.33
C LEU A 74 -1.59 8.13 0.67
N GLU A 75 -1.58 8.17 -0.66
CA GLU A 75 -0.36 8.38 -1.44
C GLU A 75 0.32 9.69 -1.06
N LYS A 76 -0.46 10.76 -0.86
CA LYS A 76 0.05 12.04 -0.38
C LYS A 76 0.57 11.94 1.05
N THR A 77 -0.15 11.29 1.95
CA THR A 77 0.25 11.11 3.35
C THR A 77 1.58 10.37 3.47
N PHE A 78 1.83 9.33 2.67
CA PHE A 78 3.11 8.61 2.71
C PHE A 78 4.30 9.42 2.20
N ARG A 79 4.06 10.45 1.38
CA ARG A 79 5.09 11.32 0.81
C ARG A 79 5.35 12.59 1.63
N THR A 80 4.63 12.78 2.73
CA THR A 80 4.73 13.96 3.62
C THR A 80 5.65 13.64 4.79
#